data_AF-A0A398CGW4-F1
#
_entry.id   AF-A0A398CGW4-F1
#
_cell.length_a   1.000
_cell.length_b   1.000
_cell.length_c   1.000
_cell.angle_alpha   90.00
_cell.angle_beta   90.00
_cell.angle_gamma   90.00
#
_symmetry.space_group_name_H-M   'P 1'
#
loop_
_entity.id
_entity.type
_entity.pdbx_description
1 polymer ?
#
loop_
_entity_poly.entity_id
_entity_poly.type
_entity_poly.pdbx_seq_one_letter_code
_entity_poly.pdbx_strand_id
1 'polypeptide(L)'
;MNLEQRRTWNDNHKRLTGIILKPDEHEEAIDLFLKQHALLYSRAMDHSEYPTMEDDLLEGIKEETLRQYPVNAPDTRNSIVWHLWHIARIEDMTMNVLVNGSDQIFHTNNWFDKMKVNASHSGNEMETEEVAELSSTMDIEELLLYRLAVGRQTRDIMKSLRPGQLKNKVESARLRKLTEQGAVKDKAQWLIDYWGSKTVAGLVLMPATRHNFLHLNRSMRIKNKYQR
;
A
#
# COMPACT_ATOMS: atom_id res chain seq x y z
N MET A 1 15.93 0.69 6.75
CA MET A 1 15.95 2.11 6.34
C MET A 1 16.20 3.14 7.47
N ASN A 2 17.47 3.56 7.60
CA ASN A 2 17.91 4.70 8.42
C ASN A 2 17.47 6.08 7.84
N LEU A 3 17.79 7.18 8.55
CA LEU A 3 17.38 8.53 8.14
C LEU A 3 17.94 8.97 6.78
N GLU A 4 19.19 8.61 6.47
CA GLU A 4 19.83 8.93 5.20
C GLU A 4 19.14 8.20 4.05
N GLN A 5 18.90 6.89 4.19
CA GLN A 5 18.16 6.08 3.22
C GLN A 5 16.75 6.64 2.97
N ARG A 6 16.07 7.15 4.00
CA ARG A 6 14.76 7.82 3.83
C ARG A 6 14.87 9.13 3.07
N ARG A 7 15.94 9.91 3.22
CA ARG A 7 16.18 11.12 2.41
C ARG A 7 16.41 10.74 0.95
N THR A 8 17.29 9.77 0.69
CA THR A 8 17.54 9.23 -0.65
C THR A 8 16.25 8.72 -1.30
N TRP A 9 15.40 8.01 -0.56
CA TRP A 9 14.11 7.57 -1.07
C TRP A 9 13.21 8.76 -1.47
N ASN A 10 13.18 9.85 -0.69
CA ASN A 10 12.41 11.04 -1.07
C ASN A 10 12.97 11.72 -2.33
N ASP A 11 14.30 11.82 -2.46
CA ASP A 11 14.94 12.43 -3.63
C ASP A 11 14.69 11.61 -4.89
N ASN A 12 14.77 10.28 -4.78
CA ASN A 12 14.42 9.36 -5.86
C ASN A 12 12.93 9.40 -6.22
N HIS A 13 12.03 9.55 -5.24
CA HIS A 13 10.59 9.72 -5.53
C HIS A 13 10.30 11.04 -6.25
N LYS A 14 11.03 12.11 -5.90
CA LYS A 14 10.98 13.38 -6.62
C LYS A 14 11.51 13.24 -8.05
N ARG A 15 12.63 12.53 -8.25
CA ARG A 15 13.15 12.21 -9.59
C ARG A 15 12.12 11.41 -10.39
N LEU A 16 11.57 10.33 -9.81
CA LEU A 16 10.54 9.51 -10.44
C LEU A 16 9.37 10.37 -10.93
N THR A 17 8.90 11.30 -10.09
CA THR A 17 7.82 12.24 -10.46
C THR A 17 8.16 13.08 -11.69
N GLY A 18 9.43 13.50 -11.84
CA GLY A 18 9.90 14.28 -12.98
C GLY A 18 10.04 13.49 -14.29
N ILE A 19 10.22 12.17 -14.21
CA ILE A 19 10.50 11.31 -15.37
C ILE A 19 9.33 10.41 -15.80
N ILE A 20 8.43 10.05 -14.88
CA ILE A 20 7.42 8.99 -15.08
C ILE A 20 6.44 9.22 -16.24
N LEU A 21 6.24 10.47 -16.67
CA LEU A 21 5.36 10.82 -17.78
C LEU A 21 6.10 10.92 -19.12
N LYS A 22 7.43 10.84 -19.16
CA LYS A 22 8.21 10.98 -20.40
C LYS A 22 8.37 9.60 -21.06
N PRO A 23 7.83 9.39 -22.28
CA PRO A 23 7.89 8.09 -22.94
C PRO A 23 9.31 7.61 -23.26
N ASP A 24 10.22 8.54 -23.52
CA ASP A 24 11.65 8.32 -23.78
C ASP A 24 12.45 7.93 -22.52
N GLU A 25 11.98 8.30 -21.32
CA GLU A 25 12.55 7.89 -20.04
C GLU A 25 11.76 6.74 -19.38
N HIS A 26 10.92 6.03 -20.15
CA HIS A 26 10.01 5.02 -19.62
C HIS A 26 10.73 3.88 -18.88
N GLU A 27 11.75 3.28 -19.49
CA GLU A 27 12.51 2.19 -18.87
C GLU A 27 13.18 2.64 -17.56
N GLU A 28 13.76 3.84 -17.55
CA GLU A 28 14.35 4.44 -16.35
C GLU A 28 13.30 4.68 -15.26
N ALA A 29 12.10 5.16 -15.63
CA ALA A 29 11.01 5.36 -14.69
C ALA A 29 10.52 4.04 -14.08
N ILE A 30 10.40 2.97 -14.87
CA ILE A 30 10.02 1.64 -14.38
C ILE A 30 11.09 1.10 -13.44
N ASP A 31 12.37 1.14 -13.82
CA ASP A 31 13.48 0.69 -12.97
C ASP A 31 13.53 1.46 -11.64
N LEU A 32 13.42 2.79 -11.70
CA LEU A 32 13.42 3.63 -10.51
C LEU A 32 12.20 3.35 -9.62
N PHE A 33 11.02 3.14 -10.20
CA PHE A 33 9.85 2.70 -9.45
C PHE A 33 10.12 1.36 -8.75
N LEU A 34 10.63 0.35 -9.45
CA LEU A 34 10.84 -0.99 -8.91
C LEU A 34 11.84 -0.97 -7.74
N LYS A 35 12.90 -0.15 -7.83
CA LYS A 35 13.86 0.08 -6.74
C LYS A 35 13.21 0.76 -5.53
N GLN A 36 12.41 1.79 -5.77
CA GLN A 36 11.73 2.54 -4.71
C GLN A 36 10.64 1.71 -4.01
N HIS A 37 9.92 0.89 -4.77
CA HIS A 37 8.87 0.00 -4.27
C HIS A 37 9.45 -1.13 -3.42
N ALA A 38 10.55 -1.76 -3.87
CA ALA A 38 11.25 -2.80 -3.11
C ALA A 38 11.62 -2.38 -1.68
N LEU A 39 12.08 -1.13 -1.51
CA LEU A 39 12.45 -0.59 -0.19
C LEU A 39 11.29 -0.46 0.81
N LEU A 40 10.04 -0.63 0.37
CA LEU A 40 8.83 -0.52 1.20
C LEU A 40 8.23 -1.87 1.59
N TYR A 41 8.82 -2.98 1.17
CA TYR A 41 8.31 -4.33 1.38
C TYR A 41 9.39 -5.22 1.98
N SER A 42 9.04 -6.29 2.68
CA SER A 42 10.05 -7.20 3.21
C SER A 42 10.95 -7.76 2.10
N ARG A 43 12.23 -8.00 2.41
CA ARG A 43 13.21 -8.65 1.51
C ARG A 43 12.75 -9.97 0.89
N ALA A 44 11.73 -10.63 1.46
CA ALA A 44 11.06 -11.78 0.84
C ALA A 44 10.41 -11.45 -0.54
N MET A 45 10.26 -10.16 -0.87
CA MET A 45 9.74 -9.70 -2.16
C MET A 45 10.73 -9.89 -3.32
N ASP A 46 11.99 -9.53 -3.13
CA ASP A 46 12.97 -9.43 -4.22
C ASP A 46 14.36 -9.98 -3.86
N HIS A 47 14.50 -10.60 -2.68
CA HIS A 47 15.76 -11.11 -2.15
C HIS A 47 16.85 -10.04 -1.99
N SER A 48 16.46 -8.78 -1.72
CA SER A 48 17.40 -7.69 -1.39
C SER A 48 18.34 -8.08 -0.24
N GLU A 49 19.63 -7.77 -0.43
CA GLU A 49 20.66 -7.95 0.61
C GLU A 49 20.53 -6.93 1.74
N TYR A 50 19.85 -5.81 1.50
CA TYR A 50 19.72 -4.71 2.46
C TYR A 50 18.35 -4.72 3.16
N PRO A 51 18.30 -4.44 4.49
CA PRO A 51 17.06 -4.29 5.23
C PRO A 51 16.17 -3.17 4.67
N THR A 52 14.92 -3.52 4.37
CA THR A 52 13.93 -2.57 3.88
C THR A 52 13.24 -1.83 5.02
N MET A 53 12.33 -0.92 4.69
CA MET A 53 11.56 -0.21 5.71
C MET A 53 10.59 -1.12 6.47
N GLU A 54 10.05 -2.13 5.79
CA GLU A 54 9.17 -3.13 6.42
C GLU A 54 9.98 -4.10 7.29
N ASP A 55 11.17 -4.52 6.84
CA ASP A 55 12.05 -5.37 7.65
C ASP A 55 12.45 -4.65 8.95
N ASP A 56 12.86 -3.37 8.89
CA ASP A 56 13.12 -2.55 10.08
C ASP A 56 11.91 -2.45 11.03
N LEU A 57 10.69 -2.38 10.46
CA LEU A 57 9.46 -2.33 11.25
C LEU A 57 9.22 -3.65 11.96
N LEU A 58 9.40 -4.77 11.28
CA LEU A 58 9.11 -6.09 11.82
C LEU A 58 10.24 -6.65 12.70
N GLU A 59 11.46 -6.14 12.58
CA GLU A 59 12.60 -6.63 13.36
C GLU A 59 12.35 -6.55 14.87
N GLY A 60 12.25 -7.71 15.53
CA GLY A 60 12.00 -7.81 16.96
C GLY A 60 10.64 -7.27 17.43
N ILE A 61 9.72 -6.93 16.53
CA ILE A 61 8.41 -6.38 16.93
C ILE A 61 7.60 -7.42 17.69
N LYS A 62 6.93 -7.00 18.76
CA LYS A 62 6.01 -7.83 19.53
C LYS A 62 4.59 -7.73 18.98
N GLU A 63 3.85 -8.82 19.02
CA GLU A 63 2.46 -8.85 18.56
C GLU A 63 1.57 -7.85 19.32
N GLU A 64 1.81 -7.66 20.62
CA GLU A 64 1.06 -6.67 21.41
C GLU A 64 1.27 -5.24 20.88
N THR A 65 2.47 -4.93 20.38
CA THR A 65 2.78 -3.63 19.77
C THR A 65 2.13 -3.50 18.39
N LEU A 66 2.10 -4.59 17.62
CA LEU A 66 1.40 -4.62 16.32
C LEU A 66 -0.10 -4.33 16.48
N ARG A 67 -0.71 -4.96 17.50
CA ARG A 67 -2.15 -4.89 17.78
C ARG A 67 -2.59 -3.69 18.61
N GLN A 68 -1.66 -2.97 19.25
CA GLN A 68 -1.97 -1.86 20.14
C GLN A 68 -2.97 -0.89 19.50
N TYR A 69 -4.16 -0.83 20.09
CA TYR A 69 -5.25 0.04 19.69
C TYR A 69 -6.05 0.49 20.93
N PRO A 70 -6.49 1.76 21.01
CA PRO A 70 -6.05 2.86 20.14
C PRO A 70 -4.57 3.18 20.40
N VAL A 71 -3.87 3.66 19.38
CA VAL A 71 -2.56 4.28 19.58
C VAL A 71 -2.74 5.73 20.01
N ASN A 72 -1.90 6.18 20.93
CA ASN A 72 -1.78 7.57 21.33
C ASN A 72 -0.65 8.18 20.50
N ALA A 73 -0.91 8.55 19.25
CA ALA A 73 0.05 9.22 18.38
C ALA A 73 -0.57 10.51 17.80
N PRO A 74 0.24 11.54 17.48
CA PRO A 74 -0.30 12.82 17.00
C PRO A 74 -1.12 12.71 15.71
N ASP A 75 -0.80 11.75 14.84
CA ASP A 75 -1.31 11.70 13.47
C ASP A 75 -2.10 10.43 13.11
N THR A 76 -2.40 9.58 14.10
CA THR A 76 -3.21 8.36 13.93
C THR A 76 -3.66 7.82 15.28
N ARG A 77 -4.82 7.16 15.30
CA ARG A 77 -5.27 6.31 16.42
C ARG A 77 -5.27 4.81 16.07
N ASN A 78 -4.92 4.47 14.83
CA ASN A 78 -4.97 3.11 14.29
C ASN A 78 -3.73 2.30 14.68
N SER A 79 -3.91 0.99 14.79
CA SER A 79 -2.82 0.03 15.08
C SER A 79 -1.86 -0.11 13.89
N ILE A 80 -0.70 -0.75 14.13
CA ILE A 80 0.23 -1.07 13.05
C ILE A 80 -0.40 -2.11 12.10
N VAL A 81 -1.11 -3.10 12.64
CA VAL A 81 -1.86 -4.09 11.85
C VAL A 81 -2.82 -3.41 10.89
N TRP A 82 -3.62 -2.45 11.37
CA TRP A 82 -4.52 -1.68 10.51
C TRP A 82 -3.74 -0.92 9.43
N HIS A 83 -2.60 -0.31 9.77
CA HIS A 83 -1.79 0.42 8.79
C HIS A 83 -1.25 -0.47 7.68
N LEU A 84 -0.75 -1.66 8.01
CA LEU A 84 -0.24 -2.64 7.02
C LEU A 84 -1.36 -3.18 6.13
N TRP A 85 -2.52 -3.50 6.72
CA TRP A 85 -3.71 -3.90 5.97
C TRP A 85 -4.21 -2.80 5.04
N HIS A 86 -4.37 -1.58 5.57
CA HIS A 86 -4.88 -0.44 4.81
C HIS A 86 -4.04 -0.14 3.56
N ILE A 87 -2.71 -0.09 3.68
CA ILE A 87 -1.85 0.16 2.52
C ILE A 87 -1.91 -0.98 1.50
N ALA A 88 -2.00 -2.23 1.95
CA ALA A 88 -2.14 -3.37 1.04
C ALA A 88 -3.50 -3.37 0.32
N ARG A 89 -4.60 -3.00 1.00
CA ARG A 89 -5.92 -2.85 0.37
C ARG A 89 -5.94 -1.71 -0.66
N ILE A 90 -5.41 -0.54 -0.31
CA ILE A 90 -5.34 0.61 -1.22
C ILE A 90 -4.50 0.30 -2.46
N GLU A 91 -3.33 -0.32 -2.28
CA GLU A 91 -2.48 -0.70 -3.41
C GLU A 91 -3.14 -1.77 -4.29
N ASP A 92 -3.79 -2.78 -3.69
CA ASP A 92 -4.51 -3.80 -4.44
C ASP A 92 -5.62 -3.21 -5.31
N MET A 93 -6.50 -2.40 -4.72
CA MET A 93 -7.59 -1.73 -5.44
C MET A 93 -7.06 -0.86 -6.59
N THR A 94 -6.03 -0.07 -6.32
CA THR A 94 -5.54 0.89 -7.31
C THR A 94 -4.74 0.22 -8.41
N MET A 95 -3.82 -0.69 -8.08
CA MET A 95 -2.95 -1.29 -9.08
C MET A 95 -3.66 -2.42 -9.84
N ASN A 96 -4.35 -3.33 -9.15
CA ASN A 96 -5.03 -4.43 -9.84
C ASN A 96 -6.27 -3.97 -10.58
N VAL A 97 -7.17 -3.23 -9.91
CA VAL A 97 -8.44 -2.87 -10.54
C VAL A 97 -8.29 -1.65 -11.43
N LEU A 98 -7.74 -0.54 -10.93
CA LEU A 98 -7.75 0.71 -11.69
C LEU A 98 -6.68 0.76 -12.78
N VAL A 99 -5.45 0.31 -12.50
CA VAL A 99 -4.35 0.31 -13.47
C VAL A 99 -4.42 -0.89 -14.42
N ASN A 100 -4.51 -2.11 -13.87
CA ASN A 100 -4.44 -3.33 -14.68
C ASN A 100 -5.80 -3.78 -15.24
N GLY A 101 -6.92 -3.42 -14.58
CA GLY A 101 -8.25 -3.86 -14.98
C GLY A 101 -8.60 -5.29 -14.55
N SER A 102 -7.76 -5.93 -13.73
CA SER A 102 -8.00 -7.27 -13.18
C SER A 102 -8.90 -7.21 -11.93
N ASP A 103 -9.18 -8.38 -11.33
CA ASP A 103 -9.75 -8.45 -10.00
C ASP A 103 -8.72 -8.13 -8.92
N GLN A 104 -9.20 -7.74 -7.74
CA GLN A 104 -8.39 -7.54 -6.55
C GLN A 104 -7.76 -8.87 -6.13
N ILE A 105 -6.47 -8.85 -5.76
CA ILE A 105 -5.80 -10.01 -5.16
C ILE A 105 -6.56 -10.45 -3.93
N PHE A 106 -7.16 -9.54 -3.16
CA PHE A 106 -7.96 -9.82 -1.98
C PHE A 106 -9.06 -10.88 -2.16
N HIS A 107 -9.64 -10.99 -3.36
CA HIS A 107 -10.67 -11.98 -3.67
C HIS A 107 -10.10 -13.29 -4.25
N THR A 108 -8.79 -13.38 -4.41
CA THR A 108 -8.07 -14.59 -4.84
C THR A 108 -7.59 -15.37 -3.62
N ASN A 109 -7.30 -16.67 -3.77
CA ASN A 109 -6.61 -17.51 -2.77
C ASN A 109 -7.15 -17.46 -1.33
N ASN A 110 -8.42 -17.08 -1.18
CA ASN A 110 -9.14 -16.94 0.08
C ASN A 110 -8.49 -16.00 1.11
N TRP A 111 -7.90 -14.88 0.67
CA TRP A 111 -7.21 -13.94 1.59
C TRP A 111 -8.13 -13.33 2.64
N PHE A 112 -9.41 -13.07 2.33
CA PHE A 112 -10.40 -12.56 3.28
C PHE A 112 -10.49 -13.46 4.52
N ASP A 113 -10.73 -14.76 4.32
CA ASP A 113 -10.86 -15.72 5.41
C ASP A 113 -9.51 -15.99 6.10
N LYS A 114 -8.42 -16.13 5.33
CA LYS A 114 -7.08 -16.41 5.87
C LYS A 114 -6.60 -15.31 6.81
N MET A 115 -6.77 -14.06 6.41
CA MET A 115 -6.45 -12.91 7.27
C MET A 115 -7.43 -12.73 8.43
N LYS A 116 -8.53 -13.49 8.48
CA LYS A 116 -9.62 -13.34 9.47
C LYS A 116 -10.12 -11.90 9.55
N VAL A 117 -10.20 -11.22 8.40
CA VAL A 117 -10.67 -9.84 8.31
C VAL A 117 -12.18 -9.84 8.13
N ASN A 118 -12.86 -8.90 8.78
CA ASN A 118 -14.31 -8.72 8.70
C ASN A 118 -14.73 -7.56 7.77
N ALA A 119 -13.74 -6.87 7.19
CA ALA A 119 -13.91 -5.70 6.35
C ALA A 119 -13.35 -5.92 4.94
N SER A 120 -14.19 -5.76 3.91
CA SER A 120 -13.78 -5.83 2.50
C SER A 120 -13.35 -4.48 1.93
N HIS A 121 -13.68 -3.36 2.59
CA HIS A 121 -13.41 -2.01 2.11
C HIS A 121 -11.96 -1.55 2.36
N SER A 122 -11.63 -0.33 1.92
CA SER A 122 -10.28 0.24 1.98
C SER A 122 -9.78 0.59 3.38
N GLY A 123 -10.71 0.71 4.34
CA GLY A 123 -10.42 1.15 5.71
C GLY A 123 -10.65 2.64 5.95
N ASN A 124 -10.90 3.42 4.90
CA ASN A 124 -11.32 4.81 5.05
C ASN A 124 -12.71 4.88 5.68
N GLU A 125 -12.90 5.86 6.58
CA GLU A 125 -14.16 6.05 7.32
C GLU A 125 -14.59 4.80 8.12
N MET A 126 -13.62 4.05 8.65
CA MET A 126 -13.90 3.03 9.66
C MET A 126 -14.25 3.67 10.99
N GLU A 127 -15.28 3.14 11.63
CA GLU A 127 -15.68 3.50 13.00
C GLU A 127 -14.69 2.91 14.01
N THR A 128 -14.69 3.44 15.23
CA THR A 128 -13.72 3.05 16.28
C THR A 128 -13.79 1.56 16.60
N GLU A 129 -15.00 1.02 16.66
CA GLU A 129 -15.28 -0.39 16.95
C GLU A 129 -14.78 -1.31 15.84
N GLU A 130 -14.96 -0.91 14.56
CA GLU A 130 -14.48 -1.68 13.41
C GLU A 130 -12.94 -1.77 13.42
N VAL A 131 -12.25 -0.66 13.74
CA VAL A 131 -10.77 -0.67 13.83
C VAL A 131 -10.30 -1.48 15.03
N ALA A 132 -11.00 -1.42 16.16
CA ALA A 132 -10.66 -2.20 17.36
C ALA A 132 -10.76 -3.71 17.06
N GLU A 133 -11.87 -4.14 16.45
CA GLU A 133 -12.09 -5.54 16.09
C GLU A 133 -11.01 -6.01 15.11
N LEU A 134 -10.82 -5.31 13.99
CA LEU A 134 -9.81 -5.63 12.98
C LEU A 134 -8.40 -5.75 13.60
N SER A 135 -8.02 -4.82 14.48
CA SER A 135 -6.70 -4.83 15.12
C SER A 135 -6.50 -6.06 16.03
N SER A 136 -7.58 -6.54 16.65
CA SER A 136 -7.53 -7.65 17.61
C SER A 136 -7.63 -9.03 16.97
N THR A 137 -8.33 -9.18 15.85
CA THR A 137 -8.69 -10.50 15.28
C THR A 137 -7.83 -10.90 14.08
N MET A 138 -7.29 -9.92 13.34
CA MET A 138 -6.60 -10.17 12.08
C MET A 138 -5.38 -11.10 12.27
N ASP A 139 -5.25 -12.04 11.34
CA ASP A 139 -4.11 -12.93 11.25
C ASP A 139 -2.93 -12.20 10.60
N ILE A 140 -1.87 -11.96 11.39
CA ILE A 140 -0.76 -11.07 11.01
C ILE A 140 0.14 -11.75 9.96
N GLU A 141 0.36 -13.05 10.07
CA GLU A 141 1.19 -13.78 9.12
C GLU A 141 0.54 -13.77 7.74
N GLU A 142 -0.75 -14.10 7.67
CA GLU A 142 -1.52 -14.05 6.43
C GLU A 142 -1.64 -12.63 5.86
N LEU A 143 -1.71 -11.60 6.72
CA LEU A 143 -1.66 -10.20 6.28
C LEU A 143 -0.34 -9.87 5.58
N LEU A 144 0.80 -10.27 6.15
CA LEU A 144 2.11 -10.01 5.54
C LEU A 144 2.27 -10.76 4.21
N LEU A 145 1.75 -11.99 4.12
CA LEU A 145 1.73 -12.76 2.88
C LEU A 145 0.81 -12.13 1.82
N TYR A 146 -0.38 -11.67 2.20
CA TYR A 146 -1.28 -10.93 1.31
C TYR A 146 -0.61 -9.66 0.78
N ARG A 147 0.03 -8.89 1.67
CA ARG A 147 0.77 -7.69 1.30
C ARG A 147 1.88 -8.00 0.29
N LEU A 148 2.66 -9.07 0.49
CA LEU A 148 3.67 -9.50 -0.47
C LEU A 148 3.06 -9.90 -1.82
N ALA A 149 1.93 -10.60 -1.83
CA ALA A 149 1.23 -10.98 -3.05
C ALA A 149 0.77 -9.75 -3.86
N VAL A 150 0.18 -8.75 -3.19
CA VAL A 150 -0.19 -7.47 -3.81
C VAL A 150 1.04 -6.77 -4.39
N GLY A 151 2.12 -6.64 -3.60
CA GLY A 151 3.32 -5.95 -4.06
C GLY A 151 4.02 -6.63 -5.24
N ARG A 152 4.04 -7.97 -5.30
CA ARG A 152 4.55 -8.72 -6.46
C ARG A 152 3.72 -8.43 -7.71
N GLN A 153 2.40 -8.51 -7.58
CA GLN A 153 1.49 -8.22 -8.68
C GLN A 153 1.61 -6.76 -9.16
N THR A 154 1.75 -5.79 -8.26
CA THR A 154 2.04 -4.39 -8.61
C THR A 154 3.30 -4.28 -9.48
N ARG A 155 4.38 -4.99 -9.12
CA ARG A 155 5.64 -4.96 -9.88
C ARG A 155 5.48 -5.57 -11.26
N ASP A 156 4.71 -6.65 -11.39
CA ASP A 156 4.45 -7.29 -12.68
C ASP A 156 3.59 -6.39 -13.58
N ILE A 157 2.58 -5.72 -13.01
CA ILE A 157 1.80 -4.69 -13.71
C ILE A 157 2.73 -3.60 -14.24
N MET A 158 3.61 -3.07 -13.40
CA MET A 158 4.51 -1.98 -13.79
C MET A 158 5.47 -2.38 -14.92
N LYS A 159 6.01 -3.61 -14.90
CA LYS A 159 6.85 -4.13 -15.98
C LYS A 159 6.10 -4.34 -17.29
N SER A 160 4.77 -4.54 -17.23
CA SER A 160 3.92 -4.75 -18.41
C SER A 160 3.45 -3.46 -19.09
N LEU A 161 3.55 -2.32 -18.40
CA LEU A 161 3.15 -1.03 -18.96
C LEU A 161 4.06 -0.64 -20.12
N ARG A 162 3.46 -0.12 -21.19
CA ARG A 162 4.16 0.41 -22.35
C ARG A 162 4.42 1.92 -22.20
N PRO A 163 5.43 2.46 -22.90
CA PRO A 163 5.64 3.90 -22.97
C PRO A 163 4.35 4.67 -23.29
N GLY A 164 4.10 5.74 -22.54
CA GLY A 164 2.90 6.58 -22.69
C GLY A 164 1.66 6.12 -21.90
N GLN A 165 1.53 4.83 -21.54
CA GLN A 165 0.34 4.36 -20.79
C GLN A 165 0.22 4.97 -19.39
N LEU A 166 1.33 5.40 -18.80
CA LEU A 166 1.36 6.13 -17.51
C LEU A 166 0.61 7.47 -17.55
N LYS A 167 0.36 8.04 -18.74
CA LYS A 167 -0.45 9.26 -18.94
C LYS A 167 -1.95 8.98 -18.94
N ASN A 168 -2.37 7.73 -19.11
CA ASN A 168 -3.79 7.39 -19.24
C ASN A 168 -4.57 7.76 -17.98
N LYS A 169 -5.81 8.20 -18.18
CA LYS A 169 -6.78 8.36 -17.09
C LYS A 169 -7.35 7.01 -16.67
N VAL A 170 -7.82 6.95 -15.43
CA VAL A 170 -8.53 5.77 -14.92
C VAL A 170 -9.88 5.65 -15.65
N GLU A 171 -10.18 4.47 -16.16
CA GLU A 171 -11.46 4.20 -16.81
C GLU A 171 -12.60 4.19 -15.79
N SER A 172 -13.69 4.90 -16.06
CA SER A 172 -14.84 4.98 -15.15
C SER A 172 -15.49 3.63 -14.86
N ALA A 173 -15.41 2.67 -15.79
CA ALA A 173 -15.90 1.31 -15.56
C ALA A 173 -15.14 0.59 -14.43
N ARG A 174 -13.83 0.83 -14.29
CA ARG A 174 -13.00 0.24 -13.23
C ARG A 174 -13.29 0.87 -11.87
N LEU A 175 -13.62 2.16 -11.84
CA LEU A 175 -14.09 2.84 -10.64
C LEU A 175 -15.44 2.26 -10.16
N ARG A 176 -16.41 2.10 -11.08
CA ARG A 176 -17.69 1.46 -10.76
C ARG A 176 -17.52 0.05 -10.22
N LYS A 177 -16.61 -0.74 -10.79
CA LYS A 177 -16.27 -2.08 -10.30
C LYS A 177 -15.85 -2.06 -8.82
N LEU A 178 -15.04 -1.09 -8.38
CA LEU A 178 -14.68 -0.96 -6.96
C LEU A 178 -15.89 -0.63 -6.08
N THR A 179 -16.77 0.27 -6.54
CA THR A 179 -18.01 0.59 -5.82
C THR A 179 -18.92 -0.63 -5.70
N GLU A 180 -19.13 -1.38 -6.79
CA GLU A 180 -19.96 -2.59 -6.83
C GLU A 180 -19.39 -3.72 -5.95
N GLN A 181 -18.06 -3.79 -5.81
CA GLN A 181 -17.37 -4.72 -4.91
C GLN A 181 -17.45 -4.33 -3.42
N GLY A 182 -18.02 -3.16 -3.08
CA GLY A 182 -18.01 -2.64 -1.72
C GLY A 182 -16.59 -2.29 -1.23
N ALA A 183 -15.66 -2.04 -2.16
CA ALA A 183 -14.26 -1.76 -1.84
C ALA A 183 -14.08 -0.40 -1.14
N VAL A 184 -15.07 0.48 -1.22
CA VAL A 184 -15.09 1.81 -0.58
C VAL A 184 -16.44 1.98 0.12
N LYS A 185 -16.42 2.39 1.40
CA LYS A 185 -17.66 2.67 2.17
C LYS A 185 -18.40 3.86 1.56
N ASP A 186 -19.71 3.95 1.78
CA ASP A 186 -20.53 5.07 1.31
C ASP A 186 -20.05 6.43 1.82
N LYS A 187 -19.59 6.49 3.08
CA LYS A 187 -18.99 7.72 3.65
C LYS A 187 -17.64 8.10 3.01
N ALA A 188 -16.99 7.16 2.34
CA ALA A 188 -15.66 7.29 1.75
C ALA A 188 -15.69 7.48 0.22
N GLN A 189 -16.85 7.75 -0.40
CA GLN A 189 -16.97 7.87 -1.87
C GLN A 189 -16.07 8.96 -2.48
N TRP A 190 -15.64 9.95 -1.70
CA TRP A 190 -14.63 10.92 -2.09
C TRP A 190 -13.33 10.25 -2.59
N LEU A 191 -13.04 9.02 -2.14
CA LEU A 191 -11.86 8.25 -2.55
C LEU A 191 -11.98 7.78 -4.01
N ILE A 192 -13.19 7.43 -4.46
CA ILE A 192 -13.48 7.10 -5.87
C ILE A 192 -13.24 8.33 -6.74
N ASP A 193 -13.74 9.50 -6.33
CA ASP A 193 -13.51 10.77 -7.03
C ASP A 193 -12.02 11.13 -7.07
N TYR A 194 -11.32 10.96 -5.94
CA TYR A 194 -9.89 11.17 -5.83
C TYR A 194 -9.13 10.30 -6.84
N TRP A 195 -9.40 9.00 -6.90
CA TRP A 195 -8.75 8.08 -7.84
C TRP A 195 -9.13 8.37 -9.28
N GLY A 196 -10.39 8.68 -9.56
CA GLY A 196 -10.87 9.02 -10.91
C GLY A 196 -10.24 10.30 -11.48
N SER A 197 -9.83 11.23 -10.62
CA SER A 197 -9.09 12.43 -11.04
C SER A 197 -7.65 12.13 -11.51
N LYS A 198 -7.08 10.99 -11.12
CA LYS A 198 -5.67 10.65 -11.37
C LYS A 198 -5.42 10.07 -12.76
N THR A 199 -4.16 10.15 -13.16
CA THR A 199 -3.60 9.28 -14.22
C THR A 199 -3.07 8.00 -13.58
N VAL A 200 -2.72 7.01 -14.40
CA VAL A 200 -1.98 5.82 -13.95
C VAL A 200 -0.71 6.22 -13.19
N ALA A 201 0.08 7.17 -13.71
CA ALA A 201 1.25 7.69 -12.99
C ALA A 201 0.89 8.28 -11.62
N GLY A 202 -0.26 8.96 -11.49
CA GLY A 202 -0.74 9.47 -10.21
C GLY A 202 -1.02 8.36 -9.19
N LEU A 203 -1.57 7.22 -9.63
CA LEU A 203 -1.79 6.06 -8.77
C LEU A 203 -0.47 5.36 -8.38
N VAL A 204 0.49 5.32 -9.30
CA VAL A 204 1.84 4.77 -9.06
C VAL A 204 2.62 5.62 -8.04
N LEU A 205 2.59 6.95 -8.20
CA LEU A 205 3.34 7.89 -7.35
C LEU A 205 2.74 8.07 -5.95
N MET A 206 1.43 7.83 -5.78
CA MET A 206 0.76 8.02 -4.49
C MET A 206 0.41 6.67 -3.83
N PRO A 207 -0.68 5.96 -4.18
CA PRO A 207 -1.01 4.64 -3.64
C PRO A 207 0.16 3.63 -3.58
N ALA A 208 0.79 3.34 -4.72
CA ALA A 208 1.80 2.26 -4.79
C ALA A 208 3.17 2.64 -4.20
N THR A 209 3.40 3.91 -3.83
CA THR A 209 4.70 4.35 -3.30
C THR A 209 4.55 5.26 -2.08
N ARG A 210 4.23 6.54 -2.28
CA ARG A 210 4.23 7.54 -1.20
C ARG A 210 3.31 7.17 -0.04
N HIS A 211 2.14 6.61 -0.32
CA HIS A 211 1.16 6.19 0.70
C HIS A 211 1.73 5.07 1.59
N ASN A 212 2.28 4.01 0.99
CA ASN A 212 3.01 2.96 1.68
C ASN A 212 4.12 3.55 2.59
N PHE A 213 4.98 4.42 2.04
CA PHE A 213 6.07 5.06 2.79
C PHE A 213 5.56 5.87 4.01
N LEU A 214 4.46 6.61 3.86
CA LEU A 214 3.89 7.42 4.94
C LEU A 214 3.35 6.55 6.09
N HIS A 215 2.64 5.47 5.74
CA HIS A 215 2.07 4.55 6.73
C HIS A 215 3.12 3.70 7.44
N LEU A 216 4.15 3.21 6.72
CA LEU A 216 5.28 2.55 7.36
C LEU A 216 6.03 3.50 8.30
N ASN A 217 6.17 4.78 7.95
CA ASN A 217 6.78 5.78 8.85
C ASN A 217 5.94 5.99 10.12
N ARG A 218 4.60 5.98 10.01
CA ARG A 218 3.69 6.00 11.17
C ARG A 218 3.88 4.78 12.03
N SER A 219 3.89 3.59 11.43
CA SER A 219 4.11 2.33 12.14
C SER A 219 5.44 2.30 12.89
N MET A 220 6.53 2.82 12.29
CA MET A 220 7.81 2.96 12.99
C MET A 220 7.74 3.87 14.22
N ARG A 221 6.99 4.99 14.15
CA ARG A 221 6.78 5.86 15.30
C ARG A 221 5.97 5.16 16.40
N ILE A 222 4.97 4.38 16.03
CA ILE A 222 4.17 3.57 16.96
C ILE A 222 5.09 2.55 17.63
N LYS A 223 5.87 1.77 16.87
CA LYS A 223 6.85 0.81 17.40
C LYS A 223 7.77 1.47 18.42
N ASN A 224 8.46 2.56 18.05
CA ASN A 224 9.39 3.25 18.95
C ASN A 224 8.73 3.82 20.21
N LYS A 225 7.42 4.12 20.16
CA LYS A 225 6.67 4.63 21.32
C LYS A 225 6.30 3.52 22.31
N TYR A 226 5.82 2.39 21.79
CA TYR A 226 5.28 1.30 22.61
C TYR A 226 6.30 0.19 22.91
N GLN A 227 7.37 0.14 22.13
CA GLN A 227 8.42 -0.86 22.22
C GLN A 227 9.77 -0.17 22.03
N ARG A 228 10.32 0.31 23.15
CA ARG A 228 11.68 0.84 23.22
C ARG A 228 12.72 -0.27 23.18
#